data_AF-A0A257N7T8-F1
#
_entry.id   AF-A0A257N7T8-F1
#
_cell.length_a   1.000
_cell.length_b   1.000
_cell.length_c   1.000
_cell.angle_alpha   90.00
_cell.angle_beta   90.00
_cell.angle_gamma   90.00
#
_symmetry.space_group_name_H-M   'P 1'
#
loop_
_entity.id
_entity.type
_entity.pdbx_description
1 polymer ?
#
loop_
_entity_poly.entity_id
_entity_poly.type
_entity_poly.pdbx_seq_one_letter_code
_entity_poly.pdbx_strand_id
1 'polypeptide(L)' 'MQCFIYKSLKKDYLYLYVAKKDDFSKVPDALFNHLGKIEFVMDLELSPERKLAREDAGKVIES' A
#
# COMPACT_ATOMS: atom_id res chain seq x y z
N MET A 1 3.40 10.23 8.13
CA MET A 1 3.92 8.86 8.24
C MET A 1 4.53 8.48 6.89
N GLN A 2 5.76 7.94 6.86
CA GLN A 2 6.32 7.40 5.61
C GLN A 2 5.50 6.18 5.17
N CYS A 3 5.07 6.14 3.92
CA CYS A 3 4.30 5.05 3.36
C CYS A 3 4.84 4.64 2.00
N PHE A 4 4.85 3.35 1.76
CA PHE A 4 5.38 2.75 0.54
C PHE A 4 4.23 2.06 -0.19
N ILE A 5 4.14 2.31 -1.49
CA ILE A 5 3.05 1.84 -2.32
C ILE A 5 3.57 0.77 -3.27
N TYR A 6 2.90 -0.38 -3.26
CA TYR A 6 3.16 -1.49 -4.17
C TYR A 6 1.92 -1.73 -5.03
N LYS A 7 2.10 -2.00 -6.33
CA LYS A 7 1.02 -2.44 -7.21
C LYS A 7 1.11 -3.94 -7.42
N SER A 8 -0.03 -4.60 -7.56
CA SER A 8 -0.06 -5.96 -8.10
C SER A 8 0.25 -5.95 -9.60
N LEU A 9 1.09 -6.87 -10.05
CA LEU A 9 1.31 -7.18 -11.46
C LEU A 9 0.30 -8.20 -11.99
N LYS A 10 -0.43 -8.88 -11.09
CA LYS A 10 -1.40 -9.92 -11.45
C LYS A 10 -2.79 -9.34 -11.70
N LYS A 11 -3.13 -8.23 -11.03
CA LYS A 11 -4.46 -7.63 -11.10
C LYS A 11 -4.35 -6.12 -11.20
N ASP A 12 -4.86 -5.57 -12.28
CA ASP A 12 -5.00 -4.13 -12.43
C ASP A 12 -5.84 -3.55 -11.29
N TYR A 13 -5.52 -2.31 -10.91
CA TYR A 13 -6.20 -1.54 -9.85
C TYR A 13 -5.99 -2.01 -8.41
N LEU A 14 -5.12 -2.99 -8.15
CA LEU A 14 -4.83 -3.47 -6.79
C LEU A 14 -3.51 -2.87 -6.26
N TYR A 15 -3.61 -2.14 -5.14
CA TYR A 15 -2.49 -1.46 -4.49
C TYR A 15 -2.39 -1.86 -3.02
N LEU A 16 -1.16 -1.98 -2.55
CA LEU A 16 -0.84 -2.25 -1.16
C LEU A 16 -0.05 -1.07 -0.61
N TYR A 17 -0.53 -0.52 0.51
CA TYR A 17 0.14 0.53 1.26
C TYR A 17 0.77 -0.08 2.50
N VAL A 18 2.07 0.15 2.71
CA VAL A 18 2.79 -0.34 3.89
C VAL A 18 3.55 0.80 4.55
N ALA A 19 3.59 0.80 5.88
CA ALA A 19 4.30 1.81 6.68
C ALA A 19 5.83 1.68 6.59
N LYS A 20 6.34 0.51 6.19
CA LYS A 20 7.76 0.20 6.08
C LYS A 20 8.06 -0.44 4.73
N LYS A 21 9.17 -0.02 4.11
CA LYS A 21 9.60 -0.56 2.83
C LYS A 21 9.93 -2.04 2.95
N ASP A 22 9.47 -2.84 1.99
CA ASP A 22 9.68 -4.30 1.90
C ASP A 22 9.19 -5.10 3.12
N ASP A 23 8.37 -4.50 4.01
CA ASP A 23 7.81 -5.15 5.18
C ASP A 23 6.36 -5.56 4.93
N PHE A 24 6.16 -6.84 4.60
CA PHE A 24 4.85 -7.43 4.34
C PHE A 24 4.38 -8.33 5.48
N SER A 25 5.06 -8.34 6.63
CA SER A 25 4.75 -9.23 7.75
C SER A 25 3.35 -9.01 8.34
N LYS A 26 2.76 -7.82 8.15
CA LYS A 26 1.38 -7.51 8.56
C LYS A 26 0.33 -7.89 7.52
N VAL A 27 0.74 -8.31 6.33
CA VAL A 27 -0.18 -8.66 5.24
C VAL A 27 -0.55 -10.14 5.38
N PRO A 28 -1.84 -10.48 5.53
CA PRO A 28 -2.25 -11.88 5.59
C PRO A 28 -1.85 -12.63 4.32
N ASP A 29 -1.39 -13.88 4.45
CA ASP A 29 -0.98 -14.72 3.32
C ASP A 29 -2.05 -14.84 2.24
N ALA A 30 -3.33 -14.89 2.63
CA ALA A 30 -4.45 -14.91 1.69
C ALA A 30 -4.46 -13.66 0.79
N LEU A 31 -4.22 -12.47 1.36
CA LEU A 31 -4.20 -11.23 0.60
C LEU A 31 -2.93 -11.14 -0.25
N PHE A 32 -1.78 -11.57 0.28
CA PHE A 32 -0.52 -11.61 -0.45
C PHE A 32 -0.61 -12.56 -1.66
N ASN A 33 -1.21 -13.73 -1.50
CA ASN A 33 -1.46 -14.68 -2.59
C ASN A 33 -2.43 -14.13 -3.64
N HIS A 34 -3.40 -13.33 -3.24
CA HIS A 34 -4.30 -12.61 -4.16
C HIS A 34 -3.58 -11.51 -4.94
N LEU A 35 -2.71 -10.74 -4.27
CA LEU A 35 -1.84 -9.73 -4.88
C LEU A 35 -0.86 -10.37 -5.86
N GLY A 36 -0.34 -11.56 -5.55
CA GLY A 36 0.66 -12.24 -6.36
C GLY A 36 1.99 -11.48 -6.39
N LYS A 37 2.58 -11.33 -7.59
CA LYS A 37 3.78 -10.50 -7.74
C LYS A 37 3.40 -9.03 -7.56
N ILE A 38 4.06 -8.37 -6.62
CA ILE A 38 3.93 -6.94 -6.37
C ILE A 38 5.20 -6.20 -6.78
N GLU A 39 5.05 -4.97 -7.25
CA GLU A 39 6.15 -4.10 -7.64
C GLU A 39 6.04 -2.78 -6.87
N PHE A 40 7.17 -2.32 -6.34
CA PHE A 40 7.26 -1.00 -5.71
C PHE A 40 7.00 0.08 -6.74
N VAL A 41 6.06 0.97 -6.45
CA VAL A 41 5.66 2.06 -7.35
C VAL A 41 6.31 3.37 -6.91
N MET A 42 6.08 3.74 -5.66
CA MET A 42 6.56 5.00 -5.09
C MET A 42 6.44 4.96 -3.56
N ASP A 43 7.18 5.83 -2.89
CA ASP A 43 6.98 6.16 -1.49
C ASP A 43 6.47 7.59 -1.36
N LEU A 44 5.67 7.82 -0.33
CA LEU A 44 5.12 9.12 -0.02
C LEU A 44 5.01 9.32 1.48
N GLU A 45 5.10 10.59 1.89
CA GLU A 45 4.79 10.98 3.24
C GLU A 45 3.28 11.25 3.35
N LEU A 46 2.60 10.38 4.10
CA LEU A 46 1.18 10.49 4.41
C LEU A 46 0.99 11.51 5.53
N SER A 47 0.34 12.63 5.20
CA SER A 47 -0.20 13.58 6.16
C SER A 47 -1.74 13.59 6.05
N PRO A 48 -2.47 13.92 7.14
CA PRO A 48 -3.94 13.95 7.12
C PRO A 48 -4.53 14.88 6.05
N GLU A 49 -3.78 15.91 5.67
CA GLU A 49 -4.18 16.90 4.66
C GLU A 49 -3.85 16.45 3.23
N ARG A 50 -3.08 15.37 3.06
CA ARG A 50 -2.66 14.85 1.75
C ARG A 50 -3.81 14.06 1.12
N LYS A 51 -4.38 14.54 0.01
CA LYS A 51 -5.32 13.73 -0.78
C LYS A 51 -4.55 12.65 -1.55
N LEU A 52 -4.88 11.37 -1.31
CA LEU A 52 -4.49 10.29 -2.22
C LEU A 52 -5.51 10.23 -3.36
N ALA A 53 -5.06 9.86 -4.56
CA ALA A 53 -5.92 9.80 -5.75
C ALA A 53 -6.94 8.64 -5.69
N ARG A 54 -6.71 7.63 -4.84
CA ARG A 54 -7.52 6.41 -4.76
C ARG A 54 -8.12 6.12 -3.40
N GLU A 55 -7.48 6.55 -2.32
CA GLU A 55 -7.88 6.22 -0.96
C GLU A 55 -7.92 7.46 -0.07
N ASP A 56 -8.53 7.35 1.11
CA ASP A 56 -8.48 8.41 2.11
C ASP A 56 -7.20 8.30 2.94
N ALA A 57 -6.44 9.39 3.05
CA ALA A 57 -5.20 9.41 3.81
C ALA A 57 -5.40 9.12 5.30
N GLY A 58 -6.51 9.60 5.90
CA GLY A 58 -6.85 9.31 7.29
C GLY A 58 -7.05 7.81 7.51
N LYS A 59 -7.80 7.15 6.63
CA LYS A 59 -8.03 5.70 6.73
C LYS A 59 -6.75 4.87 6.61
N VAL A 60 -5.81 5.28 5.75
CA VAL A 60 -4.53 4.57 5.59
C VAL A 60 -3.63 4.79 6.83
N ILE A 61 -3.71 5.95 7.47
CA ILE A 61 -2.96 6.23 8.70
C ILE A 61 -3.50 5.43 9.90
N GLU A 62 -4.80 5.13 9.94
CA GLU A 62 -5.44 4.37 11.03
C GLU A 62 -5.29 2.84 10.94
N SER A 63 -4.76 2.29 9.83
CA SER A 63 -4.55 0.83 9.61
C SER A 63 -3.18 0.32 10.07
#